data_AF-A0A290QBI3-F1
#
_entry.id   AF-A0A290QBI3-F1
#
_cell.length_a   1.000
_cell.length_b   1.000
_cell.length_c   1.000
_cell.angle_alpha   90.00
_cell.angle_beta   90.00
_cell.angle_gamma   90.00
#
_symmetry.space_group_name_H-M   'P 1'
#
loop_
_entity.id
_entity.type
_entity.pdbx_description
1 polymer ?
#
loop_
_entity_poly.entity_id
_entity_poly.type
_entity_poly.pdbx_seq_one_letter_code
_entity_poly.pdbx_strand_id
1 'polypeptide(L)'
;MILLQCIVMFAATYYFAAVIQTLLHRIFGHHDRIRAVYETHAKGHHGKYPPQRLIADEWLDSEQHVMWYYAIPFVPTAAAIAWFFGLWLFLSHACAMLFVIWWHIYLHKQYHLRGCFWERFAWFRKKRELHFVHHREVRKNYAIVEYWIDILLGTRKEPGATFDSPHPNPRSSSSSSPQPK
;
A
#
# COMPACT_ATOMS: atom_id res chain seq x y z
N MET A 1 30.79 -3.91 12.75
CA MET A 1 29.96 -2.83 13.32
C MET A 1 29.23 -2.03 12.24
N ILE A 2 29.90 -1.56 11.18
CA ILE A 2 29.26 -0.76 10.12
C ILE A 2 28.07 -1.45 9.42
N LEU A 3 28.20 -2.75 9.10
CA LEU A 3 27.10 -3.52 8.48
C LEU A 3 25.83 -3.52 9.34
N LEU A 4 25.97 -3.74 10.64
CA LEU A 4 24.85 -3.72 11.58
C LEU A 4 24.19 -2.34 11.60
N GLN A 5 24.98 -1.28 11.61
CA GLN A 5 24.47 0.10 11.58
C GLN A 5 23.70 0.37 10.27
N CYS A 6 24.19 -0.12 9.12
CA CYS A 6 23.47 -0.03 7.86
C CYS A 6 22.14 -0.79 7.89
N ILE A 7 22.11 -2.01 8.43
CA ILE A 7 20.86 -2.77 8.58
C ILE A 7 19.85 -2.02 9.45
N VAL A 8 20.30 -1.47 10.58
CA VAL A 8 19.46 -0.65 11.47
C VAL A 8 18.97 0.61 10.76
N MET A 9 19.85 1.32 10.04
CA MET A 9 19.48 2.50 9.26
C MET A 9 18.46 2.19 8.17
N PHE A 10 18.61 1.06 7.49
CA PHE A 10 17.67 0.60 6.47
C PHE A 10 16.29 0.35 7.08
N ALA A 11 16.23 -0.44 8.16
CA ALA A 11 14.98 -0.74 8.86
C ALA A 11 14.32 0.52 9.43
N ALA A 12 15.11 1.41 10.04
CA ALA A 12 14.64 2.67 10.57
C ALA A 12 14.05 3.56 9.46
N THR A 13 14.73 3.66 8.32
CA THR A 13 14.25 4.42 7.15
C THR A 13 12.95 3.84 6.62
N TYR A 14 12.86 2.50 6.50
CA TYR A 14 11.65 1.83 6.04
C TYR A 14 10.44 2.14 6.94
N TYR A 15 10.57 1.98 8.25
CA TYR A 15 9.46 2.22 9.17
C TYR A 15 9.14 3.71 9.32
N PHE A 16 10.15 4.58 9.33
CA PHE A 16 9.94 6.03 9.26
C PHE A 16 9.11 6.39 8.03
N ALA A 17 9.45 5.82 6.87
CA ALA A 17 8.71 6.10 5.66
C ALA A 17 7.29 5.56 5.65
N ALA A 18 7.05 4.38 6.22
CA ALA A 18 5.70 3.84 6.39
C ALA A 18 4.83 4.74 7.29
N VAL A 19 5.39 5.29 8.37
CA VAL A 19 4.70 6.23 9.26
C VAL A 19 4.39 7.54 8.55
N ILE A 20 5.38 8.16 7.89
CA ILE A 20 5.18 9.38 7.12
C ILE A 20 4.13 9.17 6.03
N GLN A 21 4.20 8.07 5.27
CA GLN A 21 3.19 7.71 4.28
C GLN A 21 1.78 7.68 4.88
N THR A 22 1.60 6.98 5.99
CA THR A 22 0.28 6.83 6.62
C THR A 22 -0.26 8.18 7.10
N LEU A 23 0.58 9.00 7.73
CA LEU A 23 0.21 10.34 8.20
C LEU A 23 -0.16 11.27 7.05
N LEU A 24 0.67 11.34 6.00
CA LEU A 24 0.41 12.22 4.87
C LEU A 24 -0.80 11.75 4.04
N HIS A 25 -1.01 10.44 3.91
CA HIS A 25 -2.22 9.91 3.31
C HIS A 25 -3.47 10.34 4.09
N ARG A 26 -3.46 10.27 5.42
CA ARG A 26 -4.55 10.74 6.27
C ARG A 26 -4.79 12.26 6.14
N ILE A 27 -3.72 13.04 6.19
CA ILE A 27 -3.76 14.50 6.25
C ILE A 27 -4.11 15.11 4.88
N PHE A 28 -3.58 14.56 3.79
CA PHE A 28 -3.63 15.15 2.46
C PHE A 28 -4.33 14.27 1.40
N GLY A 29 -4.22 12.94 1.48
CA GLY A 29 -4.73 12.06 0.42
C GLY A 29 -6.25 12.16 0.21
N HIS A 30 -7.00 12.41 1.29
CA HIS A 30 -8.47 12.48 1.28
C HIS A 30 -9.03 13.84 1.68
N HIS A 31 -8.18 14.87 1.73
CA HIS A 31 -8.59 16.23 2.06
C HIS A 31 -8.02 17.17 1.01
N ASP A 32 -8.84 18.08 0.47
CA ASP A 32 -8.41 19.06 -0.54
C ASP A 32 -7.58 20.19 0.08
N ARG A 33 -6.42 19.83 0.64
CA ARG A 33 -5.40 20.74 1.19
C ARG A 33 -4.28 20.94 0.19
N ILE A 34 -3.97 19.91 -0.60
CA ILE A 34 -3.06 19.96 -1.74
C ILE A 34 -3.82 19.37 -2.92
N ARG A 35 -4.33 20.24 -3.80
CA ARG A 35 -5.24 19.85 -4.90
C ARG A 35 -4.68 18.70 -5.75
N ALA A 36 -3.40 18.76 -6.12
CA ALA A 36 -2.78 17.70 -6.92
C ALA A 36 -2.86 16.31 -6.22
N VAL A 37 -2.63 16.26 -4.91
CA VAL A 37 -2.68 15.01 -4.14
C VAL A 37 -4.12 14.50 -4.04
N TYR A 38 -5.06 15.39 -3.72
CA TYR A 38 -6.47 15.04 -3.61
C TYR A 38 -7.07 14.56 -4.93
N GLU A 39 -6.81 15.28 -6.03
CA GLU A 39 -7.28 14.91 -7.37
C GLU A 39 -6.69 13.56 -7.80
N THR A 40 -5.38 13.35 -7.65
CA THR A 40 -4.76 12.08 -8.06
C THR A 40 -5.20 10.90 -7.18
N HIS A 41 -5.32 11.09 -5.87
CA HIS A 41 -5.64 10.00 -4.94
C HIS A 41 -7.15 9.77 -4.78
N ALA A 42 -7.88 10.76 -4.27
CA ALA A 42 -9.29 10.60 -3.93
C ALA A 42 -10.21 10.57 -5.16
N LYS A 43 -9.89 11.30 -6.23
CA LYS A 43 -10.68 11.25 -7.48
C LYS A 43 -10.07 10.29 -8.51
N GLY A 44 -8.75 10.27 -8.63
CA GLY A 44 -8.04 9.43 -9.59
C GLY A 44 -8.03 7.96 -9.17
N HIS A 45 -7.29 7.62 -8.11
CA HIS A 45 -7.12 6.23 -7.67
C HIS A 45 -8.43 5.62 -7.14
N HIS A 46 -9.12 6.28 -6.20
CA HIS A 46 -10.41 5.79 -5.69
C HIS A 46 -11.53 5.83 -6.74
N GLY A 47 -11.45 6.72 -7.74
CA GLY A 47 -12.39 6.73 -8.87
C GLY A 47 -12.18 5.57 -9.85
N LYS A 48 -10.94 5.12 -10.06
CA LYS A 48 -10.60 3.96 -10.90
C LYS A 48 -10.92 2.63 -10.25
N TYR A 49 -10.76 2.57 -8.93
CA TYR A 49 -11.11 1.43 -8.09
C TYR A 49 -12.24 1.83 -7.13
N PRO A 50 -13.47 2.01 -7.63
CA PRO A 50 -14.60 2.32 -6.77
C PRO A 50 -14.95 1.10 -5.89
N PRO A 51 -15.68 1.29 -4.77
CA PRO A 51 -16.09 0.22 -3.86
C PRO A 51 -16.66 -1.05 -4.51
N GLN A 52 -17.35 -0.89 -5.64
CA GLN A 52 -17.98 -1.97 -6.41
C GLN A 52 -17.01 -2.70 -7.36
N ARG A 53 -15.86 -2.08 -7.67
CA ARG A 53 -14.85 -2.61 -8.59
C ARG A 53 -13.44 -2.32 -8.09
N LEU A 54 -13.03 -3.04 -7.06
CA LEU A 54 -11.72 -2.87 -6.42
C LEU A 54 -10.60 -3.69 -7.06
N ILE A 55 -10.93 -4.62 -7.96
CA ILE A 55 -9.96 -5.49 -8.61
C ILE A 55 -10.10 -5.34 -10.13
N ALA A 56 -8.97 -5.25 -10.82
CA ALA A 56 -8.84 -5.28 -12.27
C ALA A 56 -8.02 -6.50 -12.71
N ASP A 57 -8.26 -6.99 -13.92
CA ASP A 57 -7.49 -8.09 -14.52
C ASP A 57 -6.11 -7.60 -15.00
N GLU A 58 -6.01 -6.34 -15.39
CA GLU A 58 -4.78 -5.69 -15.83
C GLU A 58 -4.56 -4.37 -15.11
N TRP A 59 -3.31 -3.91 -15.10
CA TRP A 59 -2.96 -2.62 -14.51
C TRP A 59 -3.49 -1.47 -15.37
N LEU A 60 -4.07 -0.48 -14.72
CA LEU A 60 -4.53 0.71 -15.40
C LEU A 60 -3.36 1.69 -15.54
N ASP A 61 -2.76 1.77 -16.74
CA ASP A 61 -1.64 2.67 -17.04
C ASP A 61 -1.93 4.16 -16.77
N SER A 62 -3.21 4.53 -16.70
CA SER A 62 -3.62 5.88 -16.32
C SER A 62 -3.33 6.20 -14.84
N GLU A 63 -3.01 5.23 -13.98
CA GLU A 63 -2.75 5.42 -12.56
C GLU A 63 -1.53 6.31 -12.32
N GLN A 64 -1.74 7.38 -11.54
CA GLN A 64 -0.74 8.40 -11.28
C GLN A 64 -0.39 8.41 -9.79
N HIS A 65 0.84 8.80 -9.50
CA HIS A 65 1.32 8.97 -8.13
C HIS A 65 1.95 10.36 -7.98
N VAL A 66 1.44 11.16 -7.05
CA VAL A 66 2.04 12.45 -6.72
C VAL A 66 3.03 12.23 -5.59
N MET A 67 4.33 12.15 -5.89
CA MET A 67 5.35 11.78 -4.90
C MET A 67 6.16 12.96 -4.34
N TRP A 68 6.13 14.12 -4.99
CA TRP A 68 7.01 15.24 -4.63
C TRP A 68 6.81 15.75 -3.20
N TYR A 69 5.60 15.68 -2.63
CA TYR A 69 5.33 16.20 -1.29
C TYR A 69 5.97 15.35 -0.18
N TYR A 70 6.33 14.10 -0.48
CA TYR A 70 7.15 13.29 0.41
C TYR A 70 8.57 13.85 0.55
N ALA A 71 9.07 14.62 -0.42
CA ALA A 71 10.39 15.24 -0.31
C ALA A 71 10.52 16.18 0.90
N ILE A 72 9.41 16.77 1.38
CA ILE A 72 9.40 17.72 2.50
C ILE A 72 10.02 17.12 3.78
N PRO A 73 9.57 15.96 4.29
CA PRO A 73 10.24 15.32 5.41
C PRO A 73 11.54 14.58 5.03
N PHE A 74 11.64 14.02 3.82
CA PHE A 74 12.79 13.15 3.48
C PHE A 74 14.06 13.89 3.06
N VAL A 75 13.97 15.04 2.38
CA VAL A 75 15.17 15.79 1.98
C VAL A 75 15.94 16.31 3.20
N PRO A 76 15.31 16.96 4.20
CA PRO A 76 16.01 17.37 5.42
C PRO A 76 16.57 16.17 6.19
N THR A 77 15.83 15.05 6.25
CA THR A 77 16.29 13.82 6.89
C THR A 77 17.54 13.26 6.20
N ALA A 78 17.54 13.18 4.87
CA ALA A 78 18.68 12.72 4.10
C ALA A 78 19.91 13.64 4.26
N ALA A 79 19.69 14.96 4.27
CA ALA A 79 20.75 15.94 4.53
C ALA A 79 21.35 15.78 5.93
N ALA A 80 20.50 15.61 6.95
CA ALA A 80 20.94 15.34 8.32
C ALA A 80 21.74 14.02 8.41
N ILE A 81 21.28 12.96 7.75
CA ILE A 81 21.99 11.68 7.74
C ILE A 81 23.38 11.83 7.10
N ALA A 82 23.46 12.51 5.95
CA ALA A 82 24.72 12.77 5.27
C ALA A 82 25.69 13.58 6.15
N TRP A 83 25.17 14.58 6.86
CA TRP A 83 25.97 15.48 7.70
C TRP A 83 26.50 14.80 8.97
N PHE A 84 25.66 14.03 9.67
CA PHE A 84 25.99 13.53 11.01
C PHE A 84 26.50 12.09 11.04
N PHE A 85 26.15 11.25 10.07
CA PHE A 85 26.33 9.79 10.16
C PHE A 85 27.25 9.20 9.08
N GLY A 86 27.72 10.02 8.13
CA GLY A 86 28.70 9.63 7.13
C GLY A 86 28.14 8.83 5.94
N LEU A 87 29.02 8.57 4.97
CA LEU A 87 28.63 8.09 3.64
C LEU A 87 27.89 6.75 3.66
N TRP A 88 28.36 5.75 4.42
CA TRP A 88 27.77 4.41 4.40
C TRP A 88 26.34 4.38 4.92
N LEU A 89 26.03 5.15 5.97
CA LEU A 89 24.67 5.25 6.50
C LEU A 89 23.77 6.08 5.59
N PHE A 90 24.31 7.12 4.96
CA PHE A 90 23.60 7.85 3.90
C PHE A 90 23.23 6.94 2.72
N LEU A 91 24.18 6.13 2.22
CA LEU A 91 23.92 5.18 1.14
C LEU A 91 22.89 4.13 1.56
N SER A 92 22.99 3.63 2.79
CA SER A 92 21.99 2.69 3.33
C SER A 92 20.58 3.31 3.40
N HIS A 93 20.47 4.57 3.83
CA HIS A 93 19.22 5.33 3.82
C HIS A 93 18.69 5.52 2.39
N ALA A 94 19.54 5.91 1.44
CA ALA A 94 19.16 6.07 0.04
C ALA A 94 18.65 4.76 -0.57
N CYS A 95 19.35 3.64 -0.34
CA CYS A 95 18.90 2.30 -0.76
C CYS A 95 17.55 1.94 -0.13
N ALA A 96 17.36 2.19 1.16
CA ALA A 96 16.09 1.95 1.84
C ALA A 96 14.95 2.81 1.29
N MET A 97 15.23 4.06 0.93
CA MET A 97 14.25 4.95 0.28
C MET A 97 13.84 4.44 -1.10
N LEU A 98 14.79 4.00 -1.92
CA LEU A 98 14.46 3.39 -3.22
C LEU A 98 13.61 2.14 -3.03
N PHE A 99 13.99 1.28 -2.08
CA PHE A 99 13.23 0.07 -1.77
C PHE A 99 11.82 0.38 -1.28
N VAL A 100 11.63 1.32 -0.34
CA VAL A 100 10.30 1.60 0.22
C VAL A 100 9.37 2.25 -0.81
N ILE A 101 9.90 3.11 -1.69
CA ILE A 101 9.13 3.70 -2.79
C ILE A 101 8.66 2.59 -3.74
N TRP A 102 9.59 1.75 -4.19
CA TRP A 102 9.26 0.61 -5.06
C TRP A 102 8.25 -0.32 -4.38
N TRP A 103 8.49 -0.70 -3.13
CA TRP A 103 7.67 -1.64 -2.39
C TRP A 103 6.27 -1.11 -2.14
N HIS A 104 6.13 0.17 -1.79
CA HIS A 104 4.84 0.82 -1.62
C HIS A 104 4.03 0.79 -2.91
N ILE A 105 4.60 1.28 -4.02
CA ILE A 105 3.93 1.32 -5.32
C ILE A 105 3.57 -0.09 -5.78
N TYR A 106 4.52 -1.02 -5.67
CA TYR A 106 4.32 -2.40 -6.05
C TYR A 106 3.19 -3.05 -5.27
N LEU A 107 3.22 -2.98 -3.93
CA LEU A 107 2.22 -3.62 -3.09
C LEU A 107 0.83 -3.00 -3.27
N HIS A 108 0.75 -1.67 -3.39
CA HIS A 108 -0.49 -0.96 -3.69
C HIS A 108 -1.10 -1.43 -5.01
N LYS A 109 -0.27 -1.56 -6.05
CA LYS A 109 -0.68 -2.15 -7.34
C LYS A 109 -1.17 -3.58 -7.20
N GLN A 110 -0.43 -4.42 -6.48
CA GLN A 110 -0.83 -5.83 -6.30
C GLN A 110 -2.16 -5.97 -5.56
N TYR A 111 -2.55 -5.04 -4.68
CA TYR A 111 -3.87 -5.07 -4.03
C TYR A 111 -5.03 -4.97 -5.02
N HIS A 112 -4.83 -4.33 -6.18
CA HIS A 112 -5.88 -4.15 -7.18
C HIS A 112 -5.80 -5.11 -8.36
N LEU A 113 -4.80 -6.00 -8.39
CA LEU A 113 -4.65 -6.98 -9.47
C LEU A 113 -5.22 -8.34 -9.07
N ARG A 114 -5.98 -8.94 -9.98
CA ARG A 114 -6.48 -10.32 -9.85
C ARG A 114 -5.35 -11.32 -10.10
N GLY A 115 -5.37 -12.44 -9.37
CA GLY A 115 -4.51 -13.58 -9.66
C GLY A 115 -3.02 -13.32 -9.41
N CYS A 116 -2.68 -12.28 -8.63
CA CYS A 116 -1.30 -11.91 -8.44
C CYS A 116 -0.54 -12.95 -7.57
N PHE A 117 0.78 -13.02 -7.75
CA PHE A 117 1.63 -14.00 -7.06
C PHE A 117 1.39 -14.05 -5.54
N TRP A 118 1.12 -12.90 -4.92
CA TRP A 118 0.98 -12.77 -3.47
C TRP A 118 -0.35 -13.28 -2.91
N GLU A 119 -1.36 -13.56 -3.74
CA GLU A 119 -2.65 -14.09 -3.32
C GLU A 119 -2.56 -15.35 -2.48
N ARG A 120 -1.50 -16.15 -2.69
CA ARG A 120 -1.24 -17.38 -1.94
C ARG A 120 -0.96 -17.13 -0.46
N PHE A 121 -0.50 -15.94 -0.07
CA PHE A 121 -0.08 -15.65 1.30
C PHE A 121 -1.18 -14.99 2.13
N ALA A 122 -1.45 -15.52 3.33
CA ALA A 122 -2.49 -15.02 4.22
C ALA A 122 -2.27 -13.56 4.64
N TRP A 123 -1.01 -13.18 4.92
CA TRP A 123 -0.68 -11.80 5.30
C TRP A 123 -1.04 -10.81 4.18
N PHE A 124 -0.86 -11.18 2.92
CA PHE A 124 -1.16 -10.31 1.79
C PHE A 124 -2.65 -10.18 1.55
N ARG A 125 -3.39 -11.30 1.59
CA ARG A 125 -4.86 -11.29 1.55
C ARG A 125 -5.42 -10.37 2.63
N LYS A 126 -4.90 -10.49 3.86
CA LYS A 126 -5.30 -9.62 4.98
C LYS A 126 -5.05 -8.15 4.67
N LYS A 127 -3.82 -7.77 4.30
CA LYS A 127 -3.47 -6.38 3.98
C LYS A 127 -4.33 -5.80 2.85
N ARG A 128 -4.60 -6.59 1.82
CA ARG A 128 -5.49 -6.21 0.72
C ARG A 128 -6.92 -5.94 1.18
N GLU A 129 -7.49 -6.82 2.01
CA GLU A 129 -8.85 -6.61 2.54
C GLU A 129 -8.93 -5.31 3.35
N LEU A 130 -7.88 -4.97 4.08
CA LEU A 130 -7.81 -3.72 4.85
C LEU A 130 -7.75 -2.49 3.94
N HIS A 131 -6.99 -2.58 2.86
CA HIS A 131 -7.00 -1.59 1.78
C HIS A 131 -8.39 -1.46 1.14
N PHE A 132 -9.10 -2.57 0.93
CA PHE A 132 -10.45 -2.53 0.39
C PHE A 132 -11.46 -1.88 1.35
N VAL A 133 -11.31 -2.08 2.65
CA VAL A 133 -12.07 -1.32 3.65
C VAL A 133 -11.76 0.17 3.53
N HIS A 134 -10.50 0.56 3.30
CA HIS A 134 -10.13 1.96 3.06
C HIS A 134 -10.84 2.56 1.83
N HIS A 135 -10.95 1.83 0.71
CA HIS A 135 -11.72 2.29 -0.46
C HIS A 135 -13.20 2.51 -0.18
N ARG A 136 -13.78 1.74 0.75
CA ARG A 136 -15.19 1.86 1.14
C ARG A 136 -15.40 2.95 2.18
N GLU A 137 -14.43 3.09 3.07
CA GLU A 137 -14.43 4.03 4.20
C GLU A 137 -13.09 4.76 4.25
N VAL A 138 -12.96 5.82 3.46
CA VAL A 138 -11.71 6.57 3.23
C VAL A 138 -11.07 7.16 4.49
N ARG A 139 -11.77 7.13 5.62
CA ARG A 139 -11.27 7.56 6.94
C ARG A 139 -10.67 6.44 7.80
N LYS A 140 -10.55 5.22 7.26
CA LYS A 140 -10.01 4.04 7.93
C LYS A 140 -8.84 3.47 7.15
N ASN A 141 -7.94 2.76 7.83
CA ASN A 141 -6.88 1.95 7.22
C ASN A 141 -6.01 2.72 6.20
N TYR A 142 -5.39 3.84 6.61
CA TYR A 142 -4.58 4.70 5.74
C TYR A 142 -3.22 4.10 5.36
N ALA A 143 -2.70 3.16 6.14
CA ALA A 143 -1.43 2.52 5.81
C ALA A 143 -1.60 1.67 4.54
N ILE A 144 -0.55 1.59 3.72
CA ILE A 144 -0.51 0.68 2.57
C ILE A 144 0.34 -0.55 2.89
N VAL A 145 1.48 -0.33 3.56
CA VAL A 145 2.45 -1.39 3.83
C VAL A 145 2.34 -1.90 5.26
N GLU A 146 2.27 -1.01 6.25
CA GLU A 146 2.39 -1.34 7.67
C GLU A 146 1.14 -0.94 8.46
N TYR A 147 0.12 -1.80 8.41
CA TYR A 147 -1.19 -1.52 9.00
C TYR A 147 -1.24 -1.46 10.53
N TRP A 148 -0.19 -1.85 11.25
CA TRP A 148 -0.12 -1.63 12.69
C TRP A 148 -0.08 -0.13 13.03
N ILE A 149 0.34 0.73 12.08
CA ILE A 149 0.33 2.19 12.26
C ILE A 149 -1.10 2.70 12.42
N ASP A 150 -2.07 2.13 11.69
CA ASP A 150 -3.49 2.46 11.86
C ASP A 150 -4.05 2.06 13.23
N ILE A 151 -3.46 1.05 13.89
CA ILE A 151 -3.82 0.69 15.27
C ILE A 151 -3.40 1.84 16.19
N LEU A 152 -2.17 2.32 16.07
CA LEU A 152 -1.66 3.45 16.86
C LEU A 152 -2.45 4.74 16.62
N LEU A 153 -2.90 4.97 15.39
CA LEU A 153 -3.66 6.16 15.01
C LEU A 153 -5.16 6.07 15.32
N GLY A 154 -5.65 4.92 15.81
CA GLY A 154 -7.08 4.67 16.05
C GLY A 154 -7.93 4.63 14.76
N THR A 155 -7.29 4.43 13.61
CA THR A 155 -7.92 4.42 12.28
C THR A 155 -8.12 3.02 11.73
N ARG A 156 -7.70 1.99 12.46
CA ARG A 156 -7.87 0.59 12.12
C ARG A 156 -9.35 0.19 12.05
N LYS A 157 -9.73 -0.48 10.97
CA LYS A 157 -11.01 -1.19 10.85
C LYS A 157 -10.80 -2.55 10.20
N GLU A 158 -11.22 -3.60 10.88
CA GLU A 158 -11.15 -4.96 10.34
C GLU A 158 -12.22 -5.16 9.24
N PRO A 159 -11.95 -6.01 8.23
CA PRO A 159 -12.96 -6.43 7.27
C PRO A 159 -14.08 -7.20 7.98
N GLY A 160 -15.35 -6.97 7.62
CA GLY A 160 -16.49 -7.72 8.18
C GLY A 160 -16.45 -9.21 7.81
N ALA A 161 -17.24 -10.05 8.48
CA ALA A 161 -17.23 -11.50 8.30
C ALA A 161 -17.67 -11.99 6.89
N THR A 162 -18.15 -11.10 6.03
CA THR A 162 -18.74 -11.40 4.70
C THR A 162 -17.84 -11.02 3.53
N PHE A 163 -16.53 -11.16 3.67
CA PHE A 163 -15.64 -11.09 2.50
C PHE A 163 -15.47 -12.49 1.93
N ASP A 164 -16.49 -12.93 1.18
CA ASP A 164 -16.28 -13.93 0.13
C ASP A 164 -15.24 -13.33 -0.82
N SER A 165 -14.01 -13.83 -0.70
CA SER A 165 -13.03 -13.66 -1.77
C SER A 165 -13.69 -14.13 -3.06
N PRO A 166 -13.68 -13.37 -4.16
CA PRO A 166 -14.16 -13.88 -5.44
C PRO A 166 -13.15 -14.91 -5.96
N HIS A 167 -13.17 -16.10 -5.37
CA HIS A 167 -12.56 -17.29 -5.93
C HIS A 167 -13.67 -18.08 -6.61
N PRO A 168 -13.82 -18.01 -7.94
CA PRO A 168 -14.38 -19.14 -8.65
C PRO A 168 -13.32 -20.24 -8.60
N ASN A 169 -13.59 -21.31 -7.85
CA ASN A 169 -12.87 -22.56 -8.00
C ASN A 169 -13.28 -23.16 -9.37
N PRO A 170 -12.40 -23.25 -10.40
CA PRO A 170 -12.80 -23.75 -11.71
C PRO A 170 -12.85 -25.29 -11.77
N ARG A 171 -12.81 -25.99 -10.64
CA ARG A 171 -12.79 -27.45 -10.59
C ARG A 171 -13.87 -28.00 -9.67
N SER A 172 -15.11 -27.88 -10.11
CA SER A 172 -16.11 -28.93 -9.89
C SER A 172 -16.72 -29.28 -11.23
N SER A 173 -16.10 -30.28 -11.83
CA SER A 173 -16.51 -31.01 -13.02
C SER A 173 -18.00 -31.34 -13.03
N SER A 174 -18.59 -31.09 -14.20
CA SER A 174 -19.74 -31.79 -14.78
C SER A 174 -20.02 -33.17 -14.18
N SER A 175 -21.16 -33.32 -13.50
CA SER A 175 -21.84 -34.61 -13.38
C SER A 175 -23.02 -34.62 -14.36
N SER A 176 -22.81 -35.25 -15.50
CA SER A 176 -23.86 -35.70 -16.42
C SER A 176 -24.86 -36.60 -15.69
N SER A 177 -26.13 -36.22 -15.67
CA SER A 177 -27.24 -37.15 -15.40
C SER A 177 -27.90 -37.53 -16.73
N PRO A 178 -28.13 -38.81 -17.05
CA PRO A 178 -28.94 -39.20 -18.19
C PRO A 178 -30.44 -39.11 -17.81
N GLN A 179 -31.24 -38.46 -18.66
CA GLN A 179 -32.69 -38.57 -18.61
C GLN A 179 -33.16 -39.85 -19.32
N PRO A 180 -34.14 -40.59 -18.76
CA PRO A 180 -34.75 -41.72 -19.43
C PRO A 180 -35.91 -41.27 -20.33
N LYS A 181 -35.96 -41.79 -21.55
CA LYS A 181 -37.19 -42.07 -22.29
C LYS A 181 -37.05 -43.41 -22.97
#